data_AF-A0AA91JUB9-F1
#
_entry.id   AF-A0AA91JUB9-F1
#
_cell.length_a   1.000
_cell.length_b   1.000
_cell.length_c   1.000
_cell.angle_alpha   90.00
_cell.angle_beta   90.00
_cell.angle_gamma   90.00
#
_symmetry.space_group_name_H-M   'P 1'
#
loop_
_entity.id
_entity.type
_entity.pdbx_description
1 polymer ?
#
loop_
_entity_poly.entity_id
_entity_poly.type
_entity_poly.pdbx_seq_one_letter_code
_entity_poly.pdbx_strand_id
1 'polypeptide(L)'
;MQVNSVEIVKKAYIYLNEKDTPSYFSLMSPNVEFYQTEELPWGGQYRGFDEIKVFFSKIFPLIDSSVKISHYIQAGDQTVAIGKTSGVAKQTGKAFNCNLAHIWTVQREKIV
;
A
#
# COMPACT_ATOMS: atom_id res chain seq x y z
N MET A 1 -1.55 15.69 -20.70
CA MET A 1 -0.31 15.02 -20.26
C MET A 1 -0.68 13.68 -19.68
N GLN A 2 0.02 12.61 -20.08
CA GLN A 2 -0.20 11.27 -19.54
C GLN A 2 0.31 11.27 -18.10
N VAL A 3 -0.54 10.96 -17.14
CA VAL A 3 -0.13 10.81 -15.73
C VAL A 3 0.83 9.62 -15.67
N ASN A 4 2.04 9.83 -15.16
CA ASN A 4 2.95 8.71 -14.90
C ASN A 4 2.60 8.07 -13.54
N SER A 5 1.48 7.35 -13.53
CA SER A 5 0.97 6.66 -12.34
C SER A 5 2.00 5.69 -11.75
N VAL A 6 2.86 5.11 -12.58
CA VAL A 6 3.92 4.19 -12.15
C VAL A 6 4.97 4.90 -11.29
N GLU A 7 5.40 6.10 -11.65
CA GLU A 7 6.38 6.86 -10.86
C GLU A 7 5.85 7.23 -9.48
N ILE A 8 4.61 7.68 -9.39
CA ILE A 8 3.96 8.01 -8.11
C ILE A 8 3.85 6.77 -7.22
N VAL A 9 3.41 5.65 -7.79
CA VAL A 9 3.27 4.39 -7.04
C VAL A 9 4.64 3.84 -6.62
N LYS A 10 5.68 3.95 -7.45
CA LYS A 10 7.06 3.61 -7.06
C LYS A 10 7.53 4.42 -5.85
N LYS A 11 7.31 5.74 -5.85
CA LYS A 11 7.64 6.62 -4.71
C LYS A 11 6.87 6.20 -3.45
N ALA A 12 5.60 5.83 -3.58
CA ALA A 12 4.80 5.35 -2.46
C ALA A 12 5.42 4.11 -1.79
N TYR A 13 5.90 3.13 -2.57
CA TYR A 13 6.59 1.97 -2.01
C TYR A 13 7.96 2.30 -1.40
N ILE A 14 8.70 3.26 -1.96
CA ILE A 14 9.97 3.74 -1.37
C ILE A 14 9.69 4.32 0.01
N TYR A 15 8.78 5.29 0.12
CA TYR A 15 8.44 5.94 1.40
C TYR A 15 7.86 4.96 2.42
N LEU A 16 7.05 3.98 1.98
CA LEU A 16 6.53 2.94 2.86
C LEU A 16 7.66 2.08 3.45
N ASN A 17 8.64 1.68 2.63
CA ASN A 17 9.79 0.87 3.09
C ASN A 17 10.77 1.67 3.96
N GLU A 18 10.92 2.96 3.70
CA GLU A 18 11.72 3.89 4.51
C GLU A 18 11.01 4.33 5.80
N LYS A 19 9.73 3.96 5.97
CA LYS A 19 8.85 4.42 7.05
C LYS A 19 8.67 5.95 7.08
N ASP A 20 8.85 6.62 5.93
CA ASP A 20 8.60 8.05 5.75
C ASP A 20 7.11 8.31 5.57
N THR A 21 6.41 8.37 6.70
CA THR A 21 4.96 8.57 6.75
C THR A 21 4.55 9.92 6.14
N PRO A 22 5.19 11.07 6.46
CA PRO A 22 4.85 12.35 5.83
C PRO A 22 4.94 12.32 4.31
N SER A 23 6.04 11.80 3.74
CA SER A 23 6.20 11.75 2.29
C SER A 23 5.21 10.77 1.64
N TYR A 24 4.91 9.64 2.30
CA TYR A 24 3.91 8.69 1.83
C TYR A 24 2.51 9.32 1.69
N PHE A 25 2.04 10.00 2.74
CA PHE A 25 0.75 10.70 2.72
C PHE A 25 0.75 11.90 1.75
N SER A 26 1.90 12.52 1.49
CA SER A 26 2.00 13.62 0.52
C SER A 26 1.65 13.20 -0.92
N LEU A 27 1.73 11.92 -1.24
CA LEU A 27 1.37 11.37 -2.55
C LEU A 27 -0.14 11.10 -2.71
N MET A 28 -0.92 11.23 -1.64
CA MET A 28 -2.32 10.81 -1.60
C MET A 28 -3.29 12.00 -1.65
N SER A 29 -4.47 11.74 -2.19
CA SER A 29 -5.64 12.61 -2.08
C SER A 29 -6.17 12.58 -0.64
N PRO A 30 -6.71 13.68 -0.09
CA PRO A 30 -7.37 13.67 1.22
C PRO A 30 -8.53 12.66 1.33
N ASN A 31 -9.11 12.28 0.19
CA ASN A 31 -10.22 11.33 0.10
C ASN A 31 -9.79 9.94 -0.38
N VAL A 32 -8.50 9.60 -0.27
CA VAL A 32 -7.96 8.31 -0.72
C VAL A 32 -8.69 7.11 -0.09
N GLU A 33 -8.91 6.05 -0.86
CA GLU A 33 -9.57 4.84 -0.40
C GLU A 33 -8.64 3.62 -0.45
N PHE A 34 -8.52 2.90 0.66
CA PHE A 34 -7.81 1.64 0.77
C PHE A 34 -8.81 0.51 0.92
N TYR A 35 -8.67 -0.52 0.09
CA TYR A 35 -9.38 -1.78 0.25
C TYR A 35 -8.39 -2.90 0.54
N GLN A 36 -8.66 -3.66 1.60
CA GLN A 36 -7.96 -4.87 1.95
C GLN A 36 -8.99 -5.99 2.13
N THR A 37 -8.71 -7.18 1.58
CA THR A 37 -9.57 -8.36 1.75
C THR A 37 -9.98 -8.56 3.20
N GLU A 38 -11.26 -8.85 3.43
CA GLU A 38 -11.86 -9.12 4.74
C GLU A 38 -11.32 -10.41 5.39
N GLU A 39 -10.63 -11.25 4.63
CA GLU A 39 -9.99 -12.48 5.13
C GLU A 39 -8.79 -12.21 6.06
N LEU A 40 -8.28 -10.97 6.07
CA LEU A 40 -7.19 -10.57 6.96
C LEU A 40 -7.73 -9.91 8.23
N PRO A 41 -7.05 -10.05 9.39
CA PRO A 41 -7.48 -9.39 10.64
C PRO A 41 -7.60 -7.86 10.56
N TRP A 42 -6.93 -7.23 9.59
CA TRP A 42 -6.98 -5.79 9.31
C TRP A 42 -7.76 -5.46 8.02
N GLY A 43 -8.50 -6.43 7.48
CA GLY A 43 -9.34 -6.27 6.30
C GLY A 43 -10.40 -5.17 6.44
N GLY A 44 -10.90 -4.71 5.31
CA GLY A 44 -11.94 -3.70 5.21
C GLY A 44 -11.62 -2.58 4.22
N GLN A 45 -12.49 -1.58 4.24
CA GLN A 45 -12.38 -0.33 3.48
C GLN A 45 -12.02 0.82 4.42
N TYR A 46 -11.11 1.68 4.00
CA TYR A 46 -10.61 2.81 4.77
C TYR A 46 -10.59 4.05 3.88
N ARG A 47 -11.20 5.14 4.31
CA ARG A 47 -11.34 6.38 3.55
C ARG A 47 -10.72 7.57 4.25
N GLY A 48 -9.84 8.26 3.53
CA GLY A 48 -9.11 9.42 4.01
C GLY A 48 -8.00 9.07 5.01
N PHE A 49 -7.24 10.10 5.39
CA PHE A 49 -6.00 9.89 6.13
C PHE A 49 -6.19 9.32 7.53
N ASP A 50 -7.30 9.64 8.20
CA ASP A 50 -7.53 9.14 9.55
C ASP A 50 -7.88 7.65 9.58
N GLU A 51 -8.68 7.17 8.63
CA GLU A 51 -8.96 5.74 8.53
C GLU A 51 -7.74 4.95 8.02
N ILE A 52 -6.90 5.52 7.16
CA ILE A 52 -5.63 4.88 6.77
C ILE A 52 -4.68 4.76 7.97
N LYS A 53 -4.63 5.75 8.87
CA LYS A 53 -3.88 5.60 10.13
C LYS A 53 -4.45 4.47 10.99
N VAL A 54 -5.77 4.26 10.99
CA VAL A 54 -6.42 3.11 11.67
C VAL A 54 -6.02 1.79 11.00
N PHE A 55 -5.95 1.72 9.67
CA PHE A 55 -5.42 0.55 8.96
C PHE A 55 -3.99 0.22 9.42
N PHE A 56 -3.11 1.21 9.47
CA PHE A 56 -1.73 1.02 9.93
C PHE A 56 -1.63 0.64 11.42
N SER A 57 -2.49 1.20 12.28
CA SER A 57 -2.53 0.85 13.70
C SER A 57 -3.03 -0.58 13.94
N LYS A 58 -3.83 -1.15 13.03
CA LYS A 58 -4.23 -2.56 13.06
C LYS A 58 -3.11 -3.50 12.60
N ILE A 59 -2.37 -3.16 11.55
CA ILE A 59 -1.37 -4.07 10.96
C ILE A 59 -0.05 -4.11 11.73
N PHE A 60 0.47 -2.96 12.18
CA PHE A 60 1.79 -2.86 12.81
C PHE A 60 1.95 -3.67 14.10
N PRO A 61 0.93 -3.86 14.95
CA PRO A 61 1.05 -4.74 16.12
C PRO A 61 1.05 -6.24 15.76
N LEU A 62 0.49 -6.62 14.61
CA LEU A 62 0.24 -8.02 14.26
C LEU A 62 1.41 -8.66 13.50
N ILE A 63 2.03 -7.91 12.59
CA ILE A 63 3.08 -8.43 11.73
C ILE A 63 4.29 -7.48 11.68
N ASP A 64 5.46 -8.06 11.49
CA ASP A 64 6.63 -7.33 10.98
C ASP A 64 6.88 -7.81 9.56
N SER A 65 6.72 -6.92 8.58
CA SER A 65 6.71 -7.31 7.17
C SER A 65 7.29 -6.25 6.26
N SER A 66 7.83 -6.70 5.13
CA SER A 66 8.30 -5.86 4.03
C SER A 66 7.59 -6.23 2.74
N VAL A 67 7.52 -5.27 1.82
CA VAL A 67 6.95 -5.45 0.48
C VAL A 67 8.02 -5.19 -0.57
N LYS A 68 8.21 -6.16 -1.47
CA LYS A 68 9.10 -6.05 -2.62
C LYS A 68 8.31 -6.16 -3.91
N ILE A 69 8.23 -5.07 -4.65
CA ILE A 69 7.60 -5.02 -5.97
C ILE A 69 8.61 -5.38 -7.05
N SER A 70 8.23 -6.29 -7.94
CA SER A 70 9.07 -6.75 -9.05
C SER A 70 8.64 -6.15 -10.39
N HIS A 71 7.34 -5.91 -10.58
CA HIS A 71 6.79 -5.40 -11.84
C HIS A 71 5.69 -4.37 -11.57
N TYR A 72 5.58 -3.43 -12.51
CA TYR A 72 4.48 -2.47 -12.58
C TYR A 72 3.84 -2.58 -13.96
N ILE A 73 2.52 -2.62 -14.00
CA ILE A 73 1.74 -2.57 -15.24
C ILE A 73 0.92 -1.28 -15.19
N GLN A 74 1.14 -0.38 -16.14
CA GLN A 74 0.34 0.82 -16.29
C GLN A 74 -0.88 0.54 -17.17
N ALA A 75 -2.06 0.93 -16.70
CA ALA A 75 -3.31 0.83 -17.43
C ALA A 75 -4.10 2.14 -17.26
N GLY A 76 -3.85 3.12 -18.14
CA GLY A 76 -4.47 4.44 -18.03
C GLY A 76 -4.01 5.19 -16.77
N ASP A 77 -4.97 5.55 -15.91
CA ASP A 77 -4.74 6.17 -14.60
C ASP A 77 -4.45 5.14 -13.49
N GLN A 78 -4.51 3.84 -13.80
CA GLN A 78 -4.22 2.78 -12.87
C GLN A 78 -2.80 2.21 -13.03
N THR A 79 -2.26 1.71 -11.92
CA THR A 79 -1.01 0.94 -11.88
C THR A 79 -1.25 -0.32 -11.07
N VAL A 80 -0.96 -1.47 -11.67
CA VAL A 80 -0.88 -2.73 -10.93
C VAL A 80 0.56 -2.95 -10.49
N ALA A 81 0.80 -3.02 -9.19
CA ALA A 81 2.09 -3.34 -8.60
C ALA A 81 2.11 -4.81 -8.19
N ILE A 82 3.00 -5.60 -8.81
CA ILE A 82 3.09 -7.05 -8.62
C ILE A 82 4.38 -7.37 -7.88
N GLY A 83 4.29 -8.18 -6.82
CA GLY A 83 5.44 -8.45 -5.98
C GLY A 83 5.21 -9.55 -4.96
N LYS A 84 5.98 -9.46 -3.88
CA LYS A 84 5.88 -10.33 -2.72
C LYS A 84 5.84 -9.52 -1.44
N THR A 85 5.06 -9.98 -0.49
CA THR A 85 5.16 -9.59 0.91
C THR A 85 5.75 -10.74 1.71
N SER A 86 6.66 -10.44 2.61
CA SER A 86 7.27 -11.40 3.51
C SER A 86 7.44 -10.80 4.89
N GLY A 87 7.26 -11.60 5.91
CA GLY A 87 7.31 -11.12 7.28
C GLY A 87 7.14 -12.22 8.31
N VAL A 88 6.93 -11.79 9.55
CA VAL A 88 6.70 -12.66 10.71
C VAL A 88 5.43 -12.20 11.43
N ALA A 89 4.54 -13.14 11.74
CA ALA A 89 3.41 -12.88 12.64
C ALA A 89 3.94 -12.75 14.07
N LYS A 90 3.82 -11.56 14.67
CA LYS A 90 4.46 -11.21 15.95
C LYS A 90 4.00 -12.10 17.10
N GLN A 91 2.71 -12.46 17.13
CA GLN A 91 2.15 -13.29 18.20
C GLN A 91 2.72 -14.72 18.19
N THR A 92 2.93 -15.32 17.02
CA THR A 92 3.29 -16.73 16.90
C THR A 92 4.73 -16.98 16.48
N GLY A 93 5.46 -15.94 16.08
CA GLY A 93 6.81 -16.04 15.51
C GLY A 93 6.88 -16.76 14.16
N LYS A 94 5.74 -17.03 13.50
CA LYS A 94 5.71 -17.77 12.23
C LYS A 94 6.00 -16.85 11.07
N ALA A 95 6.96 -17.24 10.23
CA ALA A 95 7.26 -16.52 8.99
C ALA A 95 6.18 -16.79 7.92
N PHE A 96 5.94 -15.79 7.08
CA PHE A 96 5.08 -15.91 5.91
C PHE A 96 5.76 -15.28 4.68
N ASN A 97 5.36 -15.76 3.50
CA ASN A 97 5.76 -15.23 2.21
C ASN A 97 4.61 -15.43 1.23
N CYS A 98 4.09 -14.33 0.69
CA CYS A 98 2.91 -14.32 -0.15
C CYS A 98 3.15 -13.47 -1.39
N ASN A 99 2.68 -13.94 -2.55
CA ASN A 99 2.59 -13.10 -3.74
C ASN A 99 1.49 -12.05 -3.53
N LEU A 100 1.67 -10.86 -4.10
CA LEU A 100 0.67 -9.80 -4.08
C LEU A 100 0.53 -9.14 -5.43
N ALA A 101 -0.66 -8.59 -5.67
CA ALA A 101 -0.94 -7.59 -6.68
C ALA A 101 -1.77 -6.48 -6.02
N HIS A 102 -1.23 -5.26 -5.99
CA HIS A 102 -1.98 -4.08 -5.54
C HIS A 102 -2.39 -3.25 -6.75
N ILE A 103 -3.65 -2.86 -6.81
CA ILE A 103 -4.19 -1.97 -7.84
C ILE A 103 -4.23 -0.57 -7.24
N TRP A 104 -3.55 0.36 -7.90
CA TRP A 104 -3.48 1.76 -7.49
C TRP A 104 -4.15 2.61 -8.55
N THR A 105 -4.96 3.58 -8.14
CA THR A 105 -5.53 4.59 -9.04
C THR A 105 -4.85 5.93 -8.76
N VAL A 106 -4.42 6.64 -9.81
CA VAL A 106 -3.73 7.92 -9.68
C VAL A 106 -4.40 8.98 -10.54
N GLN A 107 -4.97 10.00 -9.88
CA GLN A 107 -5.65 11.10 -10.54
C GLN A 107 -5.03 12.43 -10.11
N ARG A 108 -4.78 13.32 -11.07
CA ARG A 108 -4.18 14.65 -10.80
C ARG A 108 -2.94 14.56 -9.91
N GLU A 109 -2.07 13.59 -10.22
CA GLU A 109 -0.82 13.31 -9.50
C GLU A 109 -0.97 12.85 -8.04
N LYS A 110 -2.19 12.43 -7.65
CA LYS A 110 -2.49 11.90 -6.32
C LYS A 110 -3.05 10.49 -6.41
N ILE A 111 -2.65 9.65 -5.48
CA ILE A 111 -3.30 8.36 -5.25
C ILE A 111 -4.70 8.63 -4.67
N VAL A 112 -5.72 8.01 -5.26
CA VAL A 112 -7.13 8.13 -4.85
C VAL A 112 -7.70 6.79 -4.42
#